data_AF-A0AAX1XSK7-F1
#
_entry.id   AF-A0AAX1XSK7-F1
#
_cell.length_a   1.000
_cell.length_b   1.000
_cell.length_c   1.000
_cell.angle_alpha   90.00
_cell.angle_beta   90.00
_cell.angle_gamma   90.00
#
_symmetry.space_group_name_H-M   'P 1'
#
loop_
_entity.id
_entity.type
_entity.pdbx_description
1 polymer ?
#
loop_
_entity_poly.entity_id
_entity_poly.type
_entity_poly.pdbx_seq_one_letter_code
_entity_poly.pdbx_strand_id
1 'polypeptide(L)'
;MAHKRILPIPLILLIPIVLLVVVVIAGVYRFSLSDEEIMAKFPQTEAETNVIVQETLGITSRNPWTIQVPEQGAVTFLDEWDKENGYLIGDYDAGATKGQVLVPTAFISQREIESVSWIAAPMIVTTQGSGSFNYVGLFKFDPVPSRVVLLDGIFVGDRVKFTQITWESDAIIALSYLAHGDDQAMADTPNQLNSSTLKRVGNNLHMQQ
;
A
#
# COMPACT_ATOMS: atom_id res chain seq x y z
N MET A 1 -66.61 5.44 -54.68
CA MET A 1 -66.93 4.28 -53.82
C MET A 1 -65.71 3.93 -53.00
N ALA A 2 -65.69 4.26 -51.70
CA ALA A 2 -64.55 3.96 -50.83
C ALA A 2 -64.88 2.73 -49.98
N HIS A 3 -64.15 1.62 -50.19
CA HIS A 3 -64.33 0.37 -49.47
C HIS A 3 -63.74 0.51 -48.06
N LYS A 4 -64.60 0.63 -47.05
CA LYS A 4 -64.19 0.69 -45.63
C LYS A 4 -63.84 -0.73 -45.19
N ARG A 5 -62.56 -1.09 -45.23
CA ARG A 5 -62.05 -2.36 -44.67
C ARG A 5 -62.17 -2.31 -43.15
N ILE A 6 -63.22 -2.92 -42.62
CA ILE A 6 -63.42 -3.11 -41.18
C ILE A 6 -62.40 -4.16 -40.76
N LEU A 7 -61.35 -3.74 -40.05
CA LEU A 7 -60.43 -4.69 -39.42
C LEU A 7 -61.26 -5.59 -38.50
N PRO A 8 -61.17 -6.92 -38.63
CA PRO A 8 -61.93 -7.82 -37.78
C PRO A 8 -61.48 -7.57 -36.34
N ILE A 9 -62.43 -7.14 -35.50
CA ILE A 9 -62.28 -6.89 -34.05
C ILE A 9 -61.40 -7.94 -33.33
N PRO A 10 -61.42 -9.25 -33.65
CA PRO A 10 -60.49 -10.23 -33.05
C PRO A 10 -59.00 -9.97 -33.34
N LEU A 11 -58.63 -9.33 -34.45
CA LEU A 11 -57.24 -9.09 -34.84
C LEU A 11 -56.61 -7.90 -34.09
N ILE A 12 -57.39 -6.86 -33.78
CA ILE A 12 -56.95 -5.70 -32.98
C ILE A 12 -56.66 -6.09 -31.54
N LEU A 13 -57.43 -7.03 -30.97
CA LEU A 13 -57.20 -7.58 -29.64
C LEU A 13 -55.98 -8.52 -29.58
N LEU A 14 -55.58 -9.13 -30.70
CA LEU A 14 -54.45 -10.06 -30.76
C LEU A 14 -53.10 -9.34 -30.62
N ILE A 15 -52.96 -8.16 -31.24
CA ILE A 15 -51.72 -7.37 -31.21
C ILE A 15 -51.22 -7.09 -29.78
N PRO A 16 -52.02 -6.52 -28.85
CA PRO A 16 -51.55 -6.23 -27.50
C PRO A 16 -51.25 -7.50 -26.69
N ILE A 17 -51.96 -8.61 -26.94
CA ILE A 17 -51.72 -9.89 -26.27
C ILE A 17 -50.36 -10.46 -26.68
N VAL A 18 -50.06 -10.46 -27.99
CA VAL A 18 -48.76 -10.92 -28.50
C VAL A 18 -47.63 -10.05 -27.94
N LEU A 19 -47.84 -8.73 -27.89
CA LEU A 19 -46.86 -7.79 -27.33
C LEU A 19 -46.61 -8.05 -25.84
N LEU A 20 -47.66 -8.32 -25.07
CA LEU A 20 -47.57 -8.69 -23.66
C LEU A 20 -46.76 -9.99 -23.47
N VAL A 21 -47.02 -11.02 -24.28
CA VAL A 21 -46.28 -12.28 -24.22
C VAL A 21 -44.78 -12.07 -24.49
N VAL A 22 -44.43 -11.25 -25.48
CA VAL A 22 -43.02 -10.92 -25.77
C VAL A 22 -42.35 -10.21 -24.58
N VAL A 23 -43.04 -9.26 -23.94
CA VAL A 23 -42.51 -8.56 -22.76
C VAL A 23 -42.31 -9.52 -21.58
N VAL A 24 -43.25 -10.45 -21.36
CA VAL A 24 -43.12 -11.46 -20.30
C VAL A 24 -41.93 -12.39 -20.57
N ILE A 25 -41.74 -12.87 -21.80
CA ILE A 25 -40.60 -13.71 -22.16
C ILE A 25 -39.28 -12.96 -21.96
N ALA A 26 -39.21 -11.69 -22.40
CA ALA A 26 -38.03 -10.85 -22.19
C ALA A 26 -37.74 -10.60 -20.70
N GLY A 27 -38.78 -10.41 -19.90
CA GLY A 27 -38.68 -10.30 -18.44
C GLY A 27 -38.14 -11.56 -17.80
N VAL A 28 -38.74 -12.72 -18.11
CA VAL A 28 -38.28 -14.02 -17.59
C VAL A 28 -36.84 -14.30 -17.99
N TYR A 29 -36.44 -14.03 -19.23
CA TYR A 29 -35.04 -14.17 -19.66
C TYR A 29 -34.10 -13.26 -18.87
N ARG A 30 -34.46 -11.99 -18.65
CA ARG A 30 -33.67 -11.05 -17.84
C ARG A 30 -33.58 -11.48 -16.38
N PHE A 31 -34.63 -12.07 -15.82
CA PHE A 31 -34.66 -12.52 -14.42
C PHE A 31 -34.16 -13.97 -14.23
N SER A 32 -33.96 -14.73 -15.31
CA SER A 32 -33.38 -16.08 -15.27
C SER A 32 -31.87 -16.10 -15.45
N LEU A 33 -31.26 -14.99 -15.88
CA LEU A 33 -29.81 -14.83 -15.86
C LEU A 33 -29.36 -14.89 -14.39
N SER A 34 -28.61 -15.93 -14.06
CA SER A 34 -28.00 -16.04 -12.74
C SER A 34 -26.92 -14.97 -12.57
N ASP A 35 -26.68 -14.53 -11.34
CA ASP A 35 -25.61 -13.57 -11.02
C ASP A 35 -24.25 -14.05 -11.55
N GLU A 36 -24.06 -15.36 -11.71
CA GLU A 36 -22.86 -16.01 -12.25
C GLU A 36 -22.62 -15.71 -13.74
N GLU A 37 -23.67 -15.70 -14.58
CA GLU A 37 -23.58 -15.27 -15.99
C GLU A 37 -23.37 -13.76 -16.13
N ILE A 38 -23.82 -12.98 -15.15
CA ILE A 38 -23.56 -11.54 -15.09
C ILE A 38 -22.10 -11.30 -14.71
N MET A 39 -21.57 -12.02 -13.72
CA MET A 39 -20.17 -11.96 -13.30
C MET A 39 -19.19 -12.45 -14.37
N ALA A 40 -19.58 -13.44 -15.19
CA ALA A 40 -18.76 -13.90 -16.32
C ALA A 40 -18.61 -12.87 -17.45
N LYS A 41 -19.51 -11.88 -17.53
CA LYS A 41 -19.49 -10.82 -18.55
C LYS A 41 -18.67 -9.59 -18.16
N PHE A 42 -18.30 -9.48 -16.89
CA PHE A 42 -17.30 -8.52 -16.44
C PHE A 42 -15.97 -9.26 -16.38
N PRO A 43 -14.98 -8.92 -17.21
CA PRO A 43 -13.64 -9.43 -16.98
C PRO A 43 -13.30 -9.05 -15.54
N GLN A 44 -13.06 -10.05 -14.70
CA GLN A 44 -12.34 -9.85 -13.45
C GLN A 44 -10.99 -9.30 -13.89
N THR A 45 -10.87 -7.98 -14.00
CA THR A 45 -9.57 -7.33 -14.12
C THR A 45 -8.88 -7.76 -12.84
N GLU A 46 -7.97 -8.74 -12.93
CA GLU A 46 -7.07 -9.07 -11.84
C GLU A 46 -6.56 -7.73 -11.33
N ALA A 47 -6.93 -7.37 -10.10
CA ALA A 47 -6.63 -6.05 -9.60
C ALA A 47 -5.11 -5.89 -9.69
N GLU A 48 -4.66 -4.95 -10.52
CA GLU A 48 -3.24 -4.74 -10.78
C GLU A 48 -2.53 -4.64 -9.43
N THR A 49 -1.70 -5.65 -9.17
CA THR A 49 -0.98 -5.75 -7.91
C THR A 49 0.27 -4.88 -8.01
N ASN A 50 0.51 -4.08 -6.97
CA ASN A 50 1.71 -3.26 -6.90
C ASN A 50 2.94 -4.17 -6.79
N VAL A 51 3.76 -4.18 -7.85
CA VAL A 51 4.91 -5.07 -8.00
C VAL A 51 5.95 -4.85 -6.90
N ILE A 52 6.20 -3.60 -6.49
CA ILE A 52 7.17 -3.30 -5.42
C ILE A 52 6.73 -3.93 -4.10
N VAL A 53 5.47 -3.73 -3.71
CA VAL A 53 4.93 -4.30 -2.47
C VAL A 53 4.91 -5.83 -2.54
N GLN A 54 4.54 -6.40 -3.69
CA GLN A 54 4.53 -7.85 -3.86
C GLN A 54 5.93 -8.46 -3.80
N GLU A 55 6.91 -7.90 -4.49
CA GLU A 55 8.27 -8.46 -4.55
C GLU A 55 9.05 -8.23 -3.25
N THR A 56 8.84 -7.11 -2.55
CA THR A 56 9.56 -6.81 -1.30
C THR A 56 8.89 -7.37 -0.06
N LEU A 57 7.56 -7.41 -0.02
CA LEU A 57 6.81 -7.82 1.16
C LEU A 57 6.07 -9.15 1.00
N GLY A 58 5.85 -9.63 -0.23
CA GLY A 58 5.00 -10.80 -0.48
C GLY A 58 3.51 -10.51 -0.27
N ILE A 59 3.12 -9.23 -0.22
CA ILE A 59 1.74 -8.80 0.05
C ILE A 59 1.05 -8.43 -1.27
N THR A 60 -0.15 -8.96 -1.49
CA THR A 60 -1.02 -8.52 -2.58
C THR A 60 -1.67 -7.18 -2.23
N SER A 61 -1.03 -6.09 -2.66
CA SER A 61 -1.50 -4.71 -2.46
C SER A 61 -1.89 -4.09 -3.80
N ARG A 62 -3.00 -3.36 -3.86
CA ARG A 62 -3.39 -2.60 -5.07
C ARG A 62 -2.67 -1.26 -5.17
N ASN A 63 -2.31 -0.68 -4.03
CA ASN A 63 -1.70 0.64 -3.96
C ASN A 63 -0.24 0.54 -3.53
N PRO A 64 0.57 1.58 -3.83
CA PRO A 64 1.95 1.63 -3.39
C PRO A 64 2.09 1.73 -1.88
N TRP A 65 3.27 1.37 -1.38
CA TRP A 65 3.67 1.61 -0.01
C TRP A 65 3.73 3.13 0.24
N THR A 66 2.89 3.60 1.15
CA THR A 66 2.72 5.02 1.47
C THR A 66 3.51 5.40 2.71
N ILE A 67 4.28 6.48 2.62
CA ILE A 67 5.04 7.03 3.74
C ILE A 67 4.64 8.49 3.94
N GLN A 68 4.24 8.84 5.17
CA GLN A 68 4.21 10.24 5.59
C GLN A 68 5.62 10.62 6.03
N VAL A 69 6.23 11.58 5.35
CA VAL A 69 7.62 11.99 5.58
C VAL A 69 7.71 12.63 6.97
N PRO A 70 8.50 12.06 7.90
CA PRO A 70 8.69 12.62 9.24
C PRO A 70 9.11 14.10 9.19
N GLU A 71 8.62 14.90 10.14
CA GLU A 71 8.89 16.34 10.30
C GLU A 71 8.46 17.27 9.15
N GLN A 72 8.26 16.76 7.93
CA GLN A 72 7.94 17.57 6.74
C GLN A 72 6.45 17.59 6.41
N GLY A 73 5.68 16.62 6.89
CA GLY A 73 4.23 16.53 6.64
C GLY A 73 3.84 16.20 5.19
N ALA A 74 4.81 16.01 4.29
CA ALA A 74 4.60 15.51 2.94
C ALA A 74 4.25 14.02 2.93
N VAL A 75 3.64 13.55 1.85
CA VAL A 75 3.38 12.12 1.61
C VAL A 75 4.14 11.71 0.36
N THR A 76 4.80 10.55 0.42
CA THR A 76 5.47 9.92 -0.70
C THR A 76 5.02 8.48 -0.86
N PHE A 77 5.17 7.96 -2.07
CA PHE A 77 4.99 6.56 -2.41
C PHE A 77 6.36 5.95 -2.71
N LEU A 78 6.60 4.71 -2.30
CA LEU A 78 7.76 3.96 -2.76
C LEU A 78 7.42 3.33 -4.12
N ASP A 79 7.68 4.07 -5.18
CA ASP A 79 7.33 3.72 -6.57
C ASP A 79 8.55 3.44 -7.46
N GLU A 80 9.77 3.70 -6.96
CA GLU A 80 11.02 3.29 -7.59
C GLU A 80 11.77 2.26 -6.72
N TRP A 81 12.46 1.33 -7.38
CA TRP A 81 13.34 0.36 -6.73
C TRP A 81 14.69 0.27 -7.44
N ASP A 82 15.71 0.81 -6.79
CA ASP A 82 17.11 0.54 -7.11
C ASP A 82 17.49 -0.84 -6.59
N LYS A 83 17.35 -1.85 -7.47
CA LYS A 83 17.69 -3.25 -7.15
C LYS A 83 19.19 -3.48 -6.98
N GLU A 84 20.03 -2.66 -7.60
CA GLU A 84 21.49 -2.80 -7.55
C GLU A 84 22.01 -2.43 -6.16
N ASN A 85 21.53 -1.31 -5.61
CA ASN A 85 21.94 -0.84 -4.29
C ASN A 85 20.99 -1.28 -3.17
N GLY A 86 19.83 -1.84 -3.50
CA GLY A 86 18.87 -2.40 -2.55
C GLY A 86 18.02 -1.34 -1.84
N TYR A 87 17.60 -0.30 -2.55
CA TYR A 87 16.76 0.77 -1.99
C TYR A 87 15.42 0.87 -2.71
N LEU A 88 14.34 0.91 -1.94
CA LEU A 88 13.10 1.50 -2.41
C LEU A 88 13.18 3.02 -2.26
N ILE A 89 12.66 3.74 -3.24
CA ILE A 89 12.80 5.19 -3.35
C ILE A 89 11.42 5.80 -3.50
N GLY A 90 11.20 6.92 -2.81
CA GLY A 90 10.05 7.79 -3.00
C GLY A 90 10.46 9.25 -2.91
N ASP A 91 10.15 10.03 -3.96
CA ASP A 91 10.41 11.46 -3.99
C ASP A 91 9.30 12.24 -3.28
N TYR A 92 9.69 13.28 -2.53
CA TYR A 92 8.73 14.17 -1.89
C TYR A 92 9.03 15.65 -2.13
N ASP A 93 7.95 16.44 -2.14
CA ASP A 93 7.97 17.90 -2.22
C ASP A 93 7.05 18.47 -1.14
N ALA A 94 7.65 19.10 -0.12
CA ALA A 94 6.94 19.78 0.96
C ALA A 94 6.92 21.32 0.77
N GLY A 95 7.08 21.79 -0.47
CA GLY A 95 7.12 23.20 -0.83
C GLY A 95 8.46 23.87 -0.54
N ALA A 96 8.82 24.02 0.75
CA ALA A 96 10.09 24.63 1.15
C ALA A 96 11.28 23.65 1.06
N THR A 97 11.00 22.35 1.17
CA THR A 97 12.01 21.29 1.12
C THR A 97 11.55 20.19 0.17
N LYS A 98 12.49 19.70 -0.64
CA LYS A 98 12.31 18.47 -1.42
C LYS A 98 13.39 17.47 -1.05
N GLY A 99 13.17 16.21 -1.37
CA GLY A 99 14.13 15.16 -1.11
C GLY A 99 13.54 13.80 -1.41
N GLN A 100 14.16 12.78 -0.84
CA GLN A 100 13.78 11.39 -1.06
C GLN A 100 13.62 10.67 0.27
N VAL A 101 12.74 9.68 0.29
CA VAL A 101 12.72 8.64 1.30
C VAL A 101 13.31 7.38 0.69
N LEU A 102 14.36 6.85 1.31
CA LEU A 102 14.99 5.60 0.92
C LEU A 102 14.69 4.53 1.97
N VAL A 103 14.24 3.36 1.53
CA VAL A 103 14.05 2.18 2.40
C VAL A 103 15.01 1.08 1.96
N PRO A 104 16.12 0.87 2.70
CA PRO A 104 16.99 -0.28 2.46
C PRO A 104 16.24 -1.60 2.64
N THR A 105 16.18 -2.41 1.58
CA THR A 105 15.39 -3.65 1.57
C THR A 105 15.99 -4.75 2.45
N ALA A 106 17.31 -4.73 2.65
CA ALA A 106 18.04 -5.74 3.42
C ALA A 106 17.64 -5.82 4.90
N PHE A 107 17.05 -4.76 5.45
CA PHE A 107 16.66 -4.68 6.86
C PHE A 107 15.15 -4.57 7.06
N ILE A 108 14.35 -4.85 6.03
CA ILE A 108 12.90 -4.97 6.17
C ILE A 108 12.60 -6.22 7.01
N SER A 109 11.89 -6.03 8.11
CA SER A 109 11.46 -7.11 8.99
C SER A 109 9.94 -7.17 9.04
N GLN A 110 9.38 -8.34 8.74
CA GLN A 110 7.93 -8.55 8.70
C GLN A 110 7.48 -9.49 9.80
N ARG A 111 6.25 -9.29 10.29
CA ARG A 111 5.58 -10.18 11.22
C ARG A 111 4.08 -10.16 11.01
N GLU A 112 3.46 -11.33 11.02
CA GLU A 112 2.02 -11.45 11.00
C GLU A 112 1.48 -11.40 12.43
N ILE A 113 0.58 -10.46 12.71
CA ILE A 113 -0.05 -10.28 14.03
C ILE A 113 -1.54 -10.15 13.78
N GLU A 114 -2.34 -11.04 14.37
CA GLU A 114 -3.80 -11.09 14.16
C GLU A 114 -4.19 -11.14 12.67
N SER A 115 -3.46 -11.94 11.88
CA SER A 115 -3.65 -12.09 10.42
C SER A 115 -3.46 -10.80 9.61
N VAL A 116 -2.72 -9.84 10.16
CA VAL A 116 -2.32 -8.62 9.45
C VAL A 116 -0.79 -8.56 9.38
N SER A 117 -0.26 -8.22 8.20
CA SER A 117 1.17 -8.00 8.02
C SER A 117 1.60 -6.68 8.65
N TRP A 118 2.50 -6.77 9.61
CA TRP A 118 3.24 -5.65 10.19
C TRP A 118 4.66 -5.66 9.69
N ILE A 119 5.20 -4.46 9.46
CA ILE A 119 6.53 -4.29 8.90
C ILE A 119 7.28 -3.28 9.77
N ALA A 120 8.52 -3.61 10.13
CA ALA A 120 9.48 -2.70 10.70
C ALA A 120 10.60 -2.53 9.67
N ALA A 121 10.85 -1.31 9.22
CA ALA A 121 11.82 -1.06 8.17
C ALA A 121 12.57 0.27 8.41
N PRO A 122 13.83 0.36 7.97
CA PRO A 122 14.57 1.61 8.02
C PRO A 122 13.98 2.62 7.03
N MET A 123 13.97 3.90 7.40
CA MET A 123 13.64 5.01 6.50
C MET A 123 14.74 6.04 6.57
N ILE A 124 15.32 6.37 5.44
CA ILE A 124 16.34 7.41 5.30
C ILE A 124 15.68 8.59 4.59
N VAL A 125 15.52 9.71 5.29
CA VAL A 125 14.95 10.93 4.73
C VAL A 125 16.09 11.86 4.34
N THR A 126 16.20 12.15 3.05
CA THR A 126 17.15 13.11 2.50
C THR A 126 16.44 14.43 2.24
N THR A 127 17.21 15.52 2.21
CA THR A 127 16.72 16.85 1.83
C THR A 127 17.58 17.40 0.69
N GLN A 128 17.18 18.52 0.06
CA GLN A 128 18.02 19.23 -0.92
C GLN A 128 19.42 19.65 -0.41
N GLY A 129 19.67 19.57 0.91
CA GLY A 129 21.00 19.76 1.51
C GLY A 129 21.81 18.47 1.61
N SER A 130 22.78 18.43 2.53
CA SER A 130 23.61 17.25 2.82
C SER A 130 23.08 16.41 4.01
N GLY A 131 21.88 16.72 4.50
CA GLY A 131 21.26 16.05 5.64
C GLY A 131 20.66 14.70 5.25
N SER A 132 20.90 13.70 6.09
CA SER A 132 20.30 12.35 6.00
C SER A 132 19.86 11.94 7.40
N PHE A 133 18.55 11.90 7.58
CA PHE A 133 17.89 11.61 8.86
C PHE A 133 17.36 10.18 8.82
N ASN A 134 17.78 9.35 9.76
CA ASN A 134 17.47 7.93 9.75
C ASN A 134 16.44 7.60 10.82
N TYR A 135 15.43 6.85 10.42
CA TYR A 135 14.32 6.44 11.26
C TYR A 135 14.12 4.92 11.16
N VAL A 136 13.47 4.34 12.16
CA VAL A 136 12.78 3.05 12.00
C VAL A 136 11.29 3.33 11.93
N GLY A 137 10.68 2.96 10.80
CA GLY A 137 9.25 3.05 10.59
C GLY A 137 8.54 1.76 11.01
N LEU A 138 7.39 1.91 11.66
CA LEU A 138 6.41 0.86 11.88
C LEU A 138 5.29 1.02 10.85
N PHE A 139 5.07 -0.03 10.08
CA PHE A 139 4.07 -0.06 9.04
C PHE A 139 3.09 -1.20 9.26
N LYS A 140 1.92 -1.05 8.65
CA LYS A 140 0.87 -2.06 8.66
C LYS A 140 0.22 -2.13 7.28
N PHE A 141 -0.10 -3.34 6.85
CA PHE A 141 -0.97 -3.53 5.71
C PHE A 141 -2.42 -3.21 6.10
N ASP A 142 -3.01 -2.27 5.37
CA ASP A 142 -4.42 -1.93 5.47
C ASP A 142 -5.17 -2.58 4.30
N PRO A 143 -6.05 -3.58 4.54
CA PRO A 143 -6.77 -4.28 3.48
C PRO A 143 -7.77 -3.40 2.75
N VAL A 144 -8.23 -2.30 3.36
CA VAL A 144 -9.16 -1.34 2.75
C VAL A 144 -8.66 0.07 3.08
N PRO A 145 -7.74 0.63 2.26
CA PRO A 145 -7.84 0.57 0.80
C PRO A 145 -6.88 -0.40 0.05
N SER A 146 -6.27 -1.39 0.71
CA SER A 146 -5.25 -2.30 0.13
C SER A 146 -3.94 -1.55 -0.15
N ARG A 147 -3.25 -1.19 0.94
CA ARG A 147 -1.97 -0.48 0.93
C ARG A 147 -1.15 -0.77 2.18
N VAL A 148 0.17 -0.59 2.10
CA VAL A 148 1.04 -0.54 3.28
C VAL A 148 1.21 0.92 3.69
N VAL A 149 0.96 1.25 4.96
CA VAL A 149 1.04 2.61 5.48
C VAL A 149 1.99 2.70 6.66
N LEU A 150 2.72 3.83 6.74
CA LEU A 150 3.43 4.22 7.95
C LEU A 150 2.40 4.53 9.05
N LEU A 151 2.59 3.92 10.22
CA LEU A 151 1.80 4.19 11.42
C LEU A 151 2.55 5.12 12.38
N ASP A 152 3.83 4.84 12.59
CA ASP A 152 4.69 5.61 13.47
C ASP A 152 6.16 5.44 13.06
N GLY A 153 7.03 6.35 13.48
CA GLY A 153 8.45 6.34 13.15
C GLY A 153 9.30 6.94 14.25
N ILE A 154 10.41 6.28 14.56
CA ILE A 154 11.37 6.77 15.57
C ILE A 154 12.64 7.23 14.90
N PHE A 155 13.07 8.45 15.22
CA PHE A 155 14.37 8.96 14.84
C PHE A 155 15.48 8.20 15.56
N VAL A 156 16.42 7.65 14.80
CA VAL A 156 17.57 6.90 15.30
C VAL A 156 18.82 7.76 15.33
N GLY A 157 18.99 8.64 14.33
CA GLY A 157 20.12 9.54 14.27
C GLY A 157 20.45 10.03 12.86
N ASP A 158 21.40 10.95 12.81
CA ASP A 158 21.96 11.45 11.55
C ASP A 158 23.02 10.48 11.03
N ARG A 159 22.96 10.16 9.72
CA ARG A 159 23.97 9.34 9.02
C ARG A 159 24.38 8.04 9.72
N VAL A 160 23.43 7.33 10.33
CA VAL A 160 23.68 6.00 10.92
C VAL A 160 23.70 4.91 9.84
N LYS A 161 24.28 3.76 10.18
CA LYS A 161 24.23 2.56 9.33
C LYS A 161 23.52 1.43 10.06
N PHE A 162 22.32 1.09 9.61
CA PHE A 162 21.57 -0.04 10.15
C PHE A 162 22.34 -1.35 9.95
N THR A 163 22.30 -2.21 10.97
CA THR A 163 22.90 -3.55 10.93
C THR A 163 21.87 -4.63 11.22
N GLN A 164 20.84 -4.34 12.01
CA GLN A 164 19.75 -5.27 12.29
C GLN A 164 18.47 -4.54 12.65
N ILE A 165 17.35 -5.00 12.08
CA ILE A 165 16.00 -4.73 12.54
C ILE A 165 15.27 -6.08 12.53
N THR A 166 14.78 -6.55 13.67
CA THR A 166 14.19 -7.90 13.75
C THR A 166 13.10 -7.95 14.80
N TRP A 167 11.95 -8.53 14.45
CA TRP A 167 10.90 -8.80 15.42
C TRP A 167 11.27 -9.96 16.35
N GLU A 168 11.45 -9.67 17.64
CA GLU A 168 11.66 -10.69 18.69
C GLU A 168 10.32 -11.25 19.19
N SER A 169 9.29 -10.41 19.26
CA SER A 169 7.91 -10.81 19.60
C SER A 169 6.90 -9.88 18.90
N ASP A 170 5.60 -10.12 19.07
CA ASP A 170 4.55 -9.27 18.48
C ASP A 170 4.62 -7.81 18.95
N ALA A 171 5.32 -7.53 20.05
CA ALA A 171 5.46 -6.20 20.63
C ALA A 171 6.90 -5.69 20.66
N ILE A 172 7.91 -6.51 20.34
CA ILE A 172 9.32 -6.17 20.55
C ILE A 172 10.11 -6.34 19.26
N ILE A 173 10.87 -5.31 18.91
CA ILE A 173 11.76 -5.27 17.76
C ILE A 173 13.17 -4.94 18.27
N ALA A 174 14.12 -5.81 17.98
CA ALA A 174 15.54 -5.54 18.20
C ALA A 174 16.08 -4.63 17.08
N LEU A 175 16.80 -3.59 17.47
CA LEU A 175 17.47 -2.65 16.58
C LEU A 175 18.97 -2.63 16.89
N SER A 176 19.80 -2.77 15.86
CA SER A 176 21.23 -2.48 15.94
C SER A 176 21.66 -1.61 14.76
N TYR A 177 22.58 -0.68 15.04
CA TYR A 177 23.10 0.28 14.06
C TYR A 177 24.49 0.78 14.46
N LEU A 178 25.25 1.25 13.49
CA LEU A 178 26.49 1.99 13.71
C LEU A 178 26.20 3.48 13.68
N ALA A 179 26.68 4.21 14.68
CA ALA A 179 26.68 5.66 14.74
C ALA A 179 28.11 6.20 14.80
N HIS A 180 28.27 7.51 14.61
CA HIS A 180 29.54 8.20 14.81
C HIS A 180 29.79 8.37 16.31
N GLY A 181 31.02 8.09 16.76
CA GLY A 181 31.44 8.41 18.12
C GLY A 181 31.79 9.88 18.30
N ASP A 182 31.95 10.31 19.56
CA ASP A 182 32.16 11.73 19.92
C ASP A 182 33.34 12.39 19.19
N ASP A 183 34.42 11.63 18.93
CA ASP A 183 35.64 12.11 18.26
C ASP A 183 35.69 11.77 16.77
N GLN A 184 34.60 11.24 16.19
CA GLN A 184 34.56 10.80 14.79
C GLN A 184 34.00 11.89 13.87
N ALA A 185 34.64 12.10 12.72
CA ALA A 185 34.12 13.01 11.70
C ALA A 185 32.88 12.44 11.01
N MET A 186 31.85 13.27 10.79
CA MET A 186 30.61 12.91 10.06
C MET A 186 30.81 12.57 8.58
N ALA A 187 32.04 12.73 8.06
CA ALA A 187 32.43 12.33 6.71
C ALA A 187 32.91 10.85 6.66
N ASP A 188 33.31 10.29 7.80
CA ASP A 188 33.76 8.90 7.88
C ASP A 188 32.58 7.93 8.00
N THR A 189 32.83 6.65 7.74
CA THR A 189 31.81 5.61 7.99
C THR A 189 31.62 5.43 9.49
N PRO A 190 30.39 5.49 10.03
CA PRO A 190 30.14 5.29 11.46
C PRO A 190 30.67 3.94 11.94
N ASN A 191 31.29 3.90 13.12
CA ASN A 191 31.95 2.70 13.64
C ASN A 191 31.52 2.29 15.07
N GLN A 192 30.71 3.11 15.76
CA GLN A 192 30.24 2.80 17.10
C GLN A 192 28.95 1.98 17.03
N LEU A 193 29.02 0.72 17.45
CA LEU A 193 27.85 -0.15 17.52
C LEU A 193 26.93 0.26 18.67
N ASN A 194 25.68 0.51 18.34
CA ASN A 194 24.60 0.77 19.26
C ASN A 194 23.50 -0.26 19.04
N SER A 195 22.85 -0.64 20.13
CA SER A 195 21.69 -1.54 20.11
C SER A 195 20.60 -0.96 21.00
N SER A 196 19.36 -1.12 20.58
CA SER A 196 18.20 -0.64 21.31
C SER A 196 17.02 -1.57 21.07
N THR A 197 16.03 -1.47 21.96
CA THR A 197 14.79 -2.23 21.83
C THR A 197 13.66 -1.27 21.49
N LEU A 198 12.92 -1.56 20.42
CA LEU A 198 11.72 -0.83 20.08
C LEU A 198 10.50 -1.65 20.52
N LYS A 199 9.58 -1.00 21.21
CA LYS A 199 8.33 -1.59 21.70
C LYS A 199 7.15 -1.04 20.92
N ARG A 200 6.42 -1.93 20.25
CA ARG A 200 5.13 -1.62 19.63
C ARG A 200 4.03 -1.63 20.69
N VAL A 201 3.23 -0.56 20.74
CA VAL A 201 2.02 -0.46 21.57
C VAL A 201 0.87 0.03 20.69
N GLY A 202 0.02 -0.90 20.26
CA GLY A 202 -1.00 -0.61 19.26
C GLY A 202 -0.36 -0.23 17.93
N ASN A 203 -0.64 0.99 17.45
CA ASN A 203 -0.06 1.56 16.24
C ASN A 203 1.20 2.41 16.49
N ASN A 204 1.61 2.57 17.74
CA ASN A 204 2.77 3.40 18.10
C ASN A 204 4.02 2.55 18.30
N LEU A 205 5.17 3.18 18.10
CA LEU A 205 6.50 2.63 18.31
C LEU A 205 7.21 3.45 19.40
N HIS A 206 7.86 2.78 20.34
CA HIS A 206 8.58 3.43 21.43
C HIS A 206 10.00 2.86 21.55
N MET A 207 11.01 3.71 21.61
CA MET A 207 12.38 3.28 21.86
C MET A 207 12.58 3.17 23.36
N GLN A 208 13.01 2.00 23.82
CA GLN A 208 13.40 1.81 25.21
C GLN A 208 14.87 2.22 25.34
N GLN A 209 15.10 3.26 26.16
CA GLN A 209 16.43 3.68 26.61
C GLN A 209 16.95 2.75 27.69
#